data_AF-A0A1D9QLF9-F1
#
_entry.id   AF-A0A1D9QLF9-F1
#
_cell.length_a   1.000
_cell.length_b   1.000
_cell.length_c   1.000
_cell.angle_alpha   90.00
_cell.angle_beta   90.00
_cell.angle_gamma   90.00
#
_symmetry.space_group_name_H-M   'P 1'
#
loop_
_entity.id
_entity.type
_entity.pdbx_description
1 polymer ?
#
loop_
_entity_poly.entity_id
_entity_poly.type
_entity_poly.pdbx_seq_one_letter_code
_entity_poly.pdbx_strand_id
1 'polypeptide(L)'
;MGFFAALLSLISTGQIAFTGYNLYLSSIAIPKLLTYESKAIKAAKYSNIAEEQLFKTRTTQAASVGALILTLSTATPFLLLNYTCSTIFALSTVNFAVLLITREYVGDFWKGKPKLPIPGTGDFNDAIGLTNEVWENELFLAVSWVLYGVLGLLV
;
A
#
# COMPACT_ATOMS: atom_id res chain seq x y z
N MET A 1 2.66 -2.92 -32.31
CA MET A 1 3.30 -2.90 -30.97
C MET A 1 4.27 -4.06 -30.89
N GLY A 2 5.49 -3.84 -30.41
CA GLY A 2 6.43 -4.94 -30.15
C GLY A 2 5.92 -5.85 -29.03
N PHE A 3 6.36 -7.11 -29.02
CA PHE A 3 5.97 -8.09 -27.99
C PHE A 3 6.19 -7.56 -26.55
N PHE A 4 7.35 -6.95 -26.29
CA PHE A 4 7.68 -6.37 -24.99
C PHE A 4 6.78 -5.19 -24.60
N ALA A 5 6.40 -4.33 -25.55
CA ALA A 5 5.47 -3.23 -25.29
C ALA A 5 4.09 -3.74 -24.88
N ALA A 6 3.61 -4.82 -25.52
CA ALA A 6 2.34 -5.45 -25.14
C ALA A 6 2.39 -6.06 -23.72
N LEU A 7 3.52 -6.67 -23.34
CA LEU A 7 3.72 -7.17 -21.97
C LEU A 7 3.74 -6.03 -20.94
N LEU A 8 4.41 -4.91 -21.24
CA LEU A 8 4.38 -3.74 -20.36
C LEU A 8 2.95 -3.23 -20.18
N SER A 9 2.17 -3.06 -21.24
CA SER A 9 0.76 -2.64 -21.14
C SER A 9 -0.10 -3.61 -20.32
N LEU A 10 0.15 -4.91 -20.42
CA LEU A 10 -0.53 -5.92 -19.60
C LEU A 10 -0.18 -5.78 -18.12
N ILE A 11 1.10 -5.62 -17.80
CA ILE A 11 1.57 -5.46 -16.42
C ILE A 11 1.06 -4.15 -15.82
N SER A 12 1.13 -3.03 -16.53
CA SER A 12 0.65 -1.73 -16.00
C SER A 12 -0.87 -1.74 -15.79
N THR A 13 -1.63 -2.37 -16.68
CA THR A 13 -3.08 -2.57 -16.48
C THR A 13 -3.34 -3.40 -15.21
N GLY A 14 -2.59 -4.49 -15.01
CA GLY A 14 -2.66 -5.30 -13.80
C GLY A 14 -2.31 -4.50 -12.53
N GLN A 15 -1.25 -3.70 -12.58
CA GLN A 15 -0.84 -2.83 -11.48
C GLN A 15 -1.93 -1.81 -11.13
N ILE A 16 -2.54 -1.17 -12.12
CA ILE A 16 -3.64 -0.21 -11.92
C ILE A 16 -4.83 -0.89 -11.24
N ALA A 17 -5.28 -2.02 -11.78
CA ALA A 17 -6.43 -2.75 -11.22
C ALA A 17 -6.16 -3.24 -9.80
N PHE A 18 -4.99 -3.82 -9.56
CA PHE A 18 -4.61 -4.35 -8.25
C PHE A 18 -4.38 -3.23 -7.22
N THR A 19 -3.82 -2.10 -7.64
CA THR A 19 -3.71 -0.90 -6.79
C THR A 19 -5.09 -0.36 -6.42
N GLY A 20 -6.02 -0.30 -7.38
CA GLY A 20 -7.41 0.09 -7.14
C GLY A 20 -8.11 -0.80 -6.13
N TYR A 21 -7.91 -2.12 -6.21
CA TYR A 21 -8.40 -3.07 -5.21
C TYR A 21 -7.83 -2.80 -3.81
N ASN A 22 -6.52 -2.55 -3.68
CA ASN A 22 -5.90 -2.26 -2.40
C ASN A 22 -6.36 -0.92 -1.81
N LEU A 23 -6.57 0.10 -2.64
CA LEU A 23 -7.18 1.37 -2.21
C LEU A 23 -8.62 1.16 -1.73
N TYR A 24 -9.38 0.27 -2.38
CA TYR A 24 -10.72 -0.12 -1.92
C TYR A 24 -10.67 -0.80 -0.54
N LEU A 25 -9.76 -1.76 -0.32
CA LEU A 25 -9.58 -2.38 1.01
C LEU A 25 -9.22 -1.33 2.08
N SER A 26 -8.29 -0.43 1.78
CA SER A 26 -7.94 0.70 2.67
C SER A 26 -9.14 1.61 2.94
N SER A 27 -10.01 1.85 1.95
CA SER A 27 -11.23 2.65 2.14
C SER A 27 -12.25 2.01 3.09
N ILE A 28 -12.19 0.69 3.28
CA ILE A 28 -13.01 -0.03 4.27
C ILE A 28 -12.30 -0.07 5.63
N ALA A 29 -10.99 -0.30 5.64
CA ALA A 29 -10.20 -0.44 6.85
C ALA A 29 -10.14 0.88 7.65
N ILE A 30 -9.93 2.01 6.98
CA ILE A 30 -9.75 3.31 7.63
C ILE A 30 -10.98 3.71 8.44
N PRO A 31 -12.22 3.73 7.90
CA PRO A 31 -13.41 4.04 8.70
C PRO A 31 -13.56 3.15 9.93
N LYS A 32 -13.26 1.85 9.79
CA LYS A 32 -13.29 0.91 10.91
C LYS A 32 -12.28 1.28 12.01
N LEU A 33 -11.06 1.69 11.65
CA LEU A 33 -10.08 2.22 12.61
C LEU A 33 -10.56 3.52 13.26
N LEU A 34 -11.19 4.41 12.50
CA LEU A 34 -11.71 5.69 12.98
C LEU A 34 -12.79 5.53 14.06
N THR A 35 -13.56 4.44 14.04
CA THR A 35 -14.57 4.17 15.09
C THR A 35 -13.96 4.07 16.51
N TYR A 36 -12.70 3.64 16.62
CA TYR A 36 -11.97 3.53 17.91
C TYR A 36 -11.09 4.74 18.20
N GLU A 37 -10.93 5.65 17.24
CA GLU A 37 -10.02 6.77 17.34
C GLU A 37 -10.38 7.70 18.51
N SER A 38 -11.66 7.96 18.73
CA SER A 38 -12.12 8.78 19.86
C SER A 38 -11.71 8.20 21.23
N LYS A 39 -11.72 6.87 21.38
CA LYS A 39 -11.28 6.18 22.59
C LYS A 39 -9.76 6.24 22.71
N ALA A 40 -9.05 6.04 21.60
CA ALA A 40 -7.59 6.15 21.55
C ALA A 40 -7.11 7.57 21.89
N ILE A 41 -7.77 8.62 21.40
CA ILE A 41 -7.46 10.02 21.73
C ILE A 41 -7.66 10.29 23.23
N LYS A 42 -8.75 9.79 23.82
CA LYS A 42 -8.98 9.94 25.27
C LYS A 42 -7.89 9.22 26.08
N ALA A 43 -7.50 8.02 25.66
CA ALA A 43 -6.43 7.27 26.32
C ALA A 43 -5.06 7.96 26.16
N ALA A 44 -4.78 8.54 24.99
CA ALA A 44 -3.55 9.27 24.69
C ALA A 44 -3.31 10.45 25.64
N LYS A 45 -4.37 11.13 26.10
CA LYS A 45 -4.27 12.23 27.08
C LYS A 45 -3.63 11.81 28.41
N TYR A 46 -3.69 10.52 28.75
CA TYR A 46 -3.23 10.00 30.03
C TYR A 46 -2.12 8.94 29.87
N SER A 47 -1.72 8.62 28.63
CA SER A 47 -0.73 7.58 28.36
C SER A 47 0.03 7.84 27.06
N ASN A 48 1.34 8.01 27.19
CA ASN A 48 2.26 8.14 26.05
C ASN A 48 2.22 6.92 25.13
N ILE A 49 1.95 5.72 25.68
CA ILE A 49 1.82 4.49 24.89
C ILE A 49 0.59 4.58 23.98
N ALA A 50 -0.55 5.07 24.50
CA ALA A 50 -1.75 5.21 23.70
C ALA A 50 -1.60 6.29 22.62
N GLU A 51 -0.88 7.37 22.92
CA GLU A 51 -0.53 8.39 21.94
C GLU A 51 0.34 7.84 20.81
N GLU A 52 1.38 7.07 21.15
CA GLU A 52 2.26 6.43 20.17
C GLU A 52 1.49 5.45 19.27
N GLN A 53 0.61 4.62 19.84
CA GLN A 53 -0.22 3.69 19.07
C GLN A 53 -1.17 4.42 18.12
N LEU A 54 -1.79 5.52 18.57
CA LEU A 54 -2.64 6.34 17.72
C LEU A 54 -1.86 6.96 16.57
N PHE A 55 -0.68 7.53 16.87
CA PHE A 55 0.20 8.11 15.87
C PHE A 55 0.62 7.07 14.82
N LYS A 56 1.15 5.93 15.26
CA LYS A 56 1.56 4.83 14.37
C LYS A 56 0.41 4.29 13.53
N THR A 57 -0.79 4.18 14.09
CA THR A 57 -1.99 3.78 13.32
C THR A 57 -2.23 4.74 12.16
N ARG A 58 -2.23 6.05 12.41
CA ARG A 58 -2.45 7.05 11.36
C ARG A 58 -1.33 7.07 10.33
N THR A 59 -0.07 7.07 10.77
CA THR A 59 1.07 7.19 9.86
C THR A 59 1.27 5.97 8.99
N THR A 60 1.02 4.76 9.51
CA THR A 60 1.13 3.53 8.71
C THR A 60 0.03 3.43 7.66
N GLN A 61 -1.22 3.77 8.00
CA GLN A 61 -2.32 3.83 7.02
C GLN A 61 -2.05 4.89 5.95
N ALA A 62 -1.58 6.08 6.35
CA ALA A 62 -1.22 7.14 5.42
C ALA A 62 -0.05 6.75 4.51
N ALA A 63 0.97 6.08 5.03
CA ALA A 63 2.12 5.62 4.26
C ALA A 63 1.70 4.58 3.20
N SER A 64 0.87 3.60 3.59
CA SER A 64 0.35 2.58 2.68
C SER A 64 -0.49 3.20 1.55
N VAL A 65 -1.48 4.02 1.90
CA VAL A 65 -2.31 4.73 0.91
C VAL A 65 -1.45 5.64 0.01
N GLY A 66 -0.46 6.33 0.56
CA GLY A 66 0.47 7.17 -0.20
C GLY A 66 1.27 6.37 -1.23
N ALA A 67 1.79 5.21 -0.84
CA ALA A 67 2.53 4.32 -1.75
C ALA A 67 1.65 3.78 -2.89
N LEU A 68 0.38 3.44 -2.58
CA LEU A 68 -0.60 3.01 -3.58
C LEU A 68 -0.96 4.14 -4.54
N ILE A 69 -1.16 5.38 -4.05
CA ILE A 69 -1.43 6.54 -4.91
C ILE A 69 -0.22 6.82 -5.82
N LEU A 70 1.01 6.71 -5.31
CA LEU A 70 2.23 6.84 -6.13
C LEU A 70 2.28 5.79 -7.24
N THR A 71 1.97 4.54 -6.90
CA THR A 71 1.89 3.43 -7.87
C THR A 71 0.86 3.73 -8.95
N LEU A 72 -0.35 4.14 -8.58
CA LEU A 72 -1.42 4.47 -9.52
C LEU A 72 -1.03 5.65 -10.44
N SER A 73 -0.40 6.67 -9.86
CA SER A 73 0.05 7.88 -10.55
C SER A 73 1.20 7.59 -11.51
N THR A 74 2.00 6.55 -11.27
CA THR A 74 3.08 6.13 -12.15
C THR A 74 2.59 5.16 -13.24
N ALA A 75 1.77 4.17 -12.88
CA ALA A 75 1.32 3.14 -13.80
C ALA A 75 0.34 3.67 -14.85
N THR A 76 -0.50 4.66 -14.50
CA THR A 76 -1.50 5.22 -15.42
C THR A 76 -0.87 5.92 -16.62
N PRO A 77 0.09 6.87 -16.46
CA PRO A 77 0.79 7.45 -17.60
C PRO A 77 1.58 6.42 -18.41
N PHE A 78 2.19 5.42 -17.77
CA PHE A 78 2.91 4.34 -18.43
C PHE A 78 2.04 3.47 -19.35
N LEU A 79 0.73 3.41 -19.11
CA LEU A 79 -0.21 2.75 -20.02
C LEU A 79 -0.59 3.65 -21.21
N LEU A 80 -0.61 4.97 -21.03
CA LEU A 80 -1.19 5.92 -21.99
C LEU A 80 -0.13 6.62 -22.88
N LEU A 81 1.10 6.71 -22.41
CA LEU A 81 2.17 7.50 -23.03
C LEU A 81 3.43 6.64 -23.27
N ASN A 82 4.25 7.07 -24.21
CA ASN A 82 5.55 6.45 -24.47
C ASN A 82 6.63 7.12 -23.62
N TYR A 83 7.43 6.31 -22.92
CA TYR A 83 8.56 6.77 -22.11
C TYR A 83 9.84 6.10 -22.57
N THR A 84 10.97 6.75 -22.31
CA THR A 84 12.28 6.16 -22.56
C THR A 84 12.55 5.01 -21.59
N CYS A 85 13.33 4.03 -22.03
CA CYS A 85 13.80 2.91 -21.20
C CYS A 85 14.40 3.39 -19.86
N SER A 86 15.21 4.46 -19.86
CA SER A 86 15.78 5.05 -18.64
C SER A 86 14.72 5.57 -17.67
N THR A 87 13.67 6.24 -18.17
CA THR A 87 12.57 6.74 -17.33
C THR A 87 11.74 5.58 -16.76
N ILE A 88 11.46 4.57 -17.59
CA ILE A 88 10.75 3.36 -17.13
C ILE A 88 11.54 2.68 -16.01
N PHE A 89 12.83 2.46 -16.20
CA PHE A 89 13.68 1.82 -15.20
C PHE A 89 13.78 2.63 -13.91
N ALA A 90 13.99 3.95 -14.01
CA ALA A 90 14.11 4.83 -12.86
C ALA A 90 12.82 4.87 -12.02
N LEU A 91 11.67 5.12 -12.63
CA LEU A 91 10.40 5.21 -11.90
C LEU A 91 9.94 3.85 -11.37
N SER A 92 10.25 2.75 -12.07
CA SER A 92 10.00 1.39 -11.56
C SER A 92 10.83 1.12 -10.30
N THR A 93 12.10 1.53 -10.30
CA THR A 93 12.99 1.41 -9.14
C THR A 93 12.49 2.21 -7.95
N VAL A 94 12.01 3.45 -8.18
CA VAL A 94 11.42 4.30 -7.14
C VAL A 94 10.19 3.64 -6.53
N ASN A 95 9.26 3.15 -7.36
CA ASN A 95 8.04 2.49 -6.86
C ASN A 95 8.36 1.22 -6.09
N PHE A 96 9.28 0.38 -6.59
CA PHE A 96 9.76 -0.79 -5.87
C PHE A 96 10.31 -0.42 -4.48
N ALA A 97 11.20 0.57 -4.41
CA ALA A 97 11.81 1.01 -3.15
C ALA A 97 10.77 1.56 -2.18
N VAL A 98 9.86 2.43 -2.64
CA VAL A 98 8.81 3.01 -1.80
C VAL A 98 7.88 1.92 -1.26
N LEU A 99 7.43 0.98 -2.11
CA LEU A 99 6.56 -0.11 -1.67
C LEU A 99 7.26 -1.00 -0.63
N LEU A 100 8.54 -1.34 -0.81
CA LEU A 100 9.27 -2.13 0.19
C LEU A 100 9.47 -1.39 1.52
N ILE A 101 9.84 -0.11 1.47
CA ILE A 101 10.02 0.71 2.68
C ILE A 101 8.69 0.85 3.42
N THR A 102 7.61 1.16 2.71
CA THR A 102 6.27 1.26 3.28
C THR A 102 5.83 -0.06 3.87
N ARG A 103 6.04 -1.16 3.15
CA ARG A 103 5.70 -2.51 3.62
C ARG A 103 6.43 -2.86 4.92
N GLU A 104 7.72 -2.54 5.03
CA GLU A 104 8.47 -2.78 6.26
C GLU A 104 7.94 -1.89 7.40
N TYR A 105 7.75 -0.59 7.15
CA TYR A 105 7.23 0.36 8.13
C TYR A 105 5.83 0.00 8.67
N VAL A 106 4.94 -0.45 7.77
CA VAL A 106 3.59 -0.92 8.11
C VAL A 106 3.68 -2.26 8.83
N GLY A 107 4.52 -3.18 8.35
CA GLY A 107 4.76 -4.49 8.93
C GLY A 107 5.27 -4.42 10.36
N ASP A 108 6.25 -3.56 10.64
CA ASP A 108 6.81 -3.34 11.98
C ASP A 108 5.74 -3.01 13.03
N PHE A 109 4.66 -2.35 12.61
CA PHE A 109 3.55 -2.02 13.48
C PHE A 109 2.45 -3.08 13.48
N TRP A 110 1.98 -3.54 12.30
CA TRP A 110 0.77 -4.36 12.19
C TRP A 110 1.02 -5.87 12.22
N LYS A 111 2.20 -6.32 11.80
CA LYS A 111 2.50 -7.76 11.67
C LYS A 111 2.38 -8.45 13.02
N GLY A 112 1.54 -9.48 13.06
CA GLY A 112 1.33 -10.27 14.27
C GLY A 112 0.53 -9.56 15.37
N LYS A 113 -0.05 -8.36 15.12
CA LYS A 113 -0.97 -7.74 16.09
C LYS A 113 -2.15 -8.69 16.35
N PRO A 114 -2.40 -9.08 17.62
CA PRO A 114 -3.47 -10.00 17.94
C PRO A 114 -4.83 -9.33 17.75
N LYS A 115 -5.80 -10.09 17.25
CA LYS A 115 -7.21 -9.69 17.30
C LYS A 115 -7.65 -9.66 18.75
N LEU A 116 -8.34 -8.58 19.14
CA LEU A 116 -8.81 -8.38 20.51
C LEU A 116 -10.08 -9.20 20.74
N PRO A 117 -10.12 -10.14 21.70
CA PRO A 117 -11.28 -10.99 21.97
C PRO A 117 -12.25 -10.33 22.96
N ILE A 118 -12.56 -9.04 22.76
CA ILE A 118 -13.46 -8.28 23.65
C ILE A 118 -14.73 -7.86 22.90
N PRO A 119 -15.90 -7.83 23.57
CA PRO A 119 -17.13 -7.38 22.93
C PRO A 119 -16.99 -5.97 22.34
N GLY A 120 -17.43 -5.80 21.10
CA GLY A 120 -17.38 -4.51 20.42
C GLY A 120 -16.03 -4.12 19.84
N THR A 121 -15.11 -5.06 19.57
CA THR A 121 -13.87 -4.85 18.76
C THR A 121 -13.90 -5.50 17.38
N GLY A 122 -15.08 -5.93 16.89
CA GLY A 122 -15.23 -6.55 15.58
C GLY A 122 -14.65 -5.70 14.45
N ASP A 123 -15.05 -4.42 14.38
CA ASP A 123 -14.54 -3.49 13.35
C ASP A 123 -13.03 -3.29 13.42
N PHE A 124 -12.46 -3.21 14.63
CA PHE A 124 -11.01 -3.10 14.80
C PHE A 124 -10.28 -4.35 14.32
N ASN A 125 -10.80 -5.53 14.66
CA ASN A 125 -10.22 -6.81 14.25
C ASN A 125 -10.31 -7.03 12.73
N ASP A 126 -11.38 -6.56 12.11
CA ASP A 126 -11.54 -6.55 10.66
C ASP A 126 -10.55 -5.60 10.01
N ALA A 127 -10.36 -4.40 10.57
CA ALA A 127 -9.39 -3.43 10.08
C ALA A 127 -7.95 -3.96 10.15
N ILE A 128 -7.59 -4.70 11.20
CA ILE A 128 -6.30 -5.42 11.28
C ILE A 128 -6.17 -6.40 10.11
N GLY A 129 -7.22 -7.18 9.84
CA GLY A 129 -7.23 -8.14 8.73
C GLY A 129 -7.01 -7.48 7.37
N LEU A 130 -7.81 -6.45 7.08
CA LEU A 130 -7.71 -5.68 5.83
C LEU A 130 -6.35 -4.99 5.67
N THR A 131 -5.79 -4.44 6.76
CA THR A 131 -4.47 -3.80 6.72
C THR A 131 -3.36 -4.82 6.42
N ASN A 132 -3.44 -6.01 7.02
CA ASN A 132 -2.47 -7.08 6.74
C ASN A 132 -2.57 -7.57 5.29
N GLU A 133 -3.78 -7.64 4.74
CA GLU A 133 -3.97 -7.99 3.34
C GLU A 133 -3.34 -6.95 2.39
N VAL A 134 -3.56 -5.66 2.64
CA VAL A 134 -2.90 -4.58 1.87
C VAL A 134 -1.37 -4.67 1.99
N TRP A 135 -0.86 -4.90 3.19
CA TRP A 135 0.58 -5.09 3.46
C TRP A 135 1.19 -6.27 2.70
N GLU A 136 0.47 -7.39 2.57
CA GLU A 136 0.91 -8.53 1.76
C GLU A 136 0.91 -8.17 0.27
N ASN A 137 -0.14 -7.48 -0.18
CA ASN A 137 -0.32 -7.04 -1.56
C ASN A 137 0.75 -6.03 -2.03
N GLU A 138 1.28 -5.19 -1.14
CA GLU A 138 2.40 -4.29 -1.43
C GLU A 138 3.65 -5.03 -1.92
N LEU A 139 3.90 -6.26 -1.47
CA LEU A 139 5.02 -7.07 -1.97
C LEU A 139 4.79 -7.50 -3.43
N PHE A 140 3.58 -7.93 -3.76
CA PHE A 140 3.25 -8.32 -5.13
C PHE A 140 3.36 -7.13 -6.10
N LEU A 141 2.93 -5.93 -5.68
CA LEU A 141 3.15 -4.70 -6.43
C LEU A 141 4.64 -4.35 -6.57
N ALA A 142 5.43 -4.52 -5.51
CA ALA A 142 6.87 -4.27 -5.56
C ALA A 142 7.55 -5.20 -6.58
N VAL A 143 7.25 -6.49 -6.54
CA VAL A 143 7.77 -7.47 -7.51
C VAL A 143 7.33 -7.15 -8.94
N SER A 144 6.08 -6.72 -9.14
CA SER A 144 5.62 -6.34 -10.48
C SER A 144 6.38 -5.13 -11.04
N TRP A 145 6.78 -4.18 -10.20
CA TRP A 145 7.63 -3.05 -10.62
C TRP A 145 9.03 -3.48 -11.03
N VAL A 146 9.63 -4.48 -10.37
CA VAL A 146 10.91 -5.06 -10.81
C VAL A 146 10.76 -5.66 -12.21
N LEU A 147 9.72 -6.45 -12.44
CA LEU A 147 9.44 -7.02 -13.76
C LEU A 147 9.22 -5.94 -14.82
N TYR A 148 8.43 -4.90 -14.49
CA TYR A 148 8.18 -3.77 -15.38
C TYR A 148 9.46 -3.03 -15.77
N GLY A 149 10.31 -2.72 -14.78
CA GLY A 149 11.58 -2.03 -15.01
C GLY A 149 12.55 -2.83 -15.87
N VAL A 150 12.70 -4.14 -15.61
CA VAL A 150 13.59 -5.03 -16.37
C VAL A 150 13.10 -5.20 -17.82
N LEU A 151 11.80 -5.40 -18.03
CA LEU A 151 11.22 -5.49 -19.38
C LEU A 151 11.31 -4.15 -20.12
N GLY A 152 11.22 -3.03 -19.40
CA GLY A 152 11.41 -1.69 -19.94
C GLY A 152 12.80 -1.45 -20.54
N LEU A 153 13.82 -2.23 -20.15
CA LEU A 153 15.14 -2.18 -20.77
C LEU A 153 15.20 -2.82 -22.16
N LEU A 154 14.17 -3.57 -22.54
CA LEU A 154 14.08 -4.35 -23.79
C LEU A 154 13.18 -3.69 -24.85
N VAL A 155 12.62 -2.51 -24.56
CA VAL A 155 11.75 -1.72 -25.45
C VAL A 155 12.49 -0.48 -25.92
#